data_AF-A0A540VKB5-F1
#
_entry.id   AF-A0A540VKB5-F1
#
_cell.length_a   1.000
_cell.length_b   1.000
_cell.length_c   1.000
_cell.angle_alpha   90.00
_cell.angle_beta   90.00
_cell.angle_gamma   90.00
#
_symmetry.space_group_name_H-M   'P 1'
#
loop_
_entity.id
_entity.type
_entity.pdbx_description
1 polymer ?
#
loop_
_entity_poly.entity_id
_entity_poly.type
_entity_poly.pdbx_seq_one_letter_code
_entity_poly.pdbx_strand_id
1 'polypeptide(L)'
;MKLPQNQPMAYLLWVVSFALTLATLIAGRTLVMGVAGLFSDDYWRLAFVDRAAILLLSVAGLILVLFLEHYYRRGVEQRRLWPRFARVTILQVAILLASGLLALLAPGR
;
A
#
# COMPACT_ATOMS: atom_id res chain seq x y z
N MET A 1 -25.88 23.80 -5.53
CA MET A 1 -24.53 23.39 -5.06
C MET A 1 -23.60 23.31 -6.26
N LYS A 2 -22.62 24.23 -6.40
CA LYS A 2 -21.57 24.12 -7.43
C LYS A 2 -20.57 23.08 -6.95
N LEU A 3 -20.54 21.91 -7.60
CA LEU A 3 -19.50 20.92 -7.32
C LEU A 3 -18.13 21.56 -7.62
N PRO A 4 -17.14 21.43 -6.72
CA PRO A 4 -15.81 21.97 -6.99
C PRO A 4 -15.27 21.32 -8.26
N GLN A 5 -14.84 22.14 -9.21
CA GLN A 5 -14.44 21.75 -10.58
C GLN A 5 -13.33 20.68 -10.62
N ASN A 6 -12.63 20.45 -9.50
CA ASN A 6 -11.48 19.54 -9.40
C ASN A 6 -11.84 18.15 -8.86
N GLN A 7 -13.12 17.79 -8.73
CA GLN A 7 -13.52 16.44 -8.33
C GLN A 7 -13.00 15.31 -9.24
N PRO A 8 -12.93 15.46 -10.58
CA PRO A 8 -12.39 14.41 -11.45
C PRO A 8 -10.93 14.06 -11.13
N MET A 9 -10.12 15.05 -10.74
CA MET A 9 -8.72 14.83 -10.36
C MET A 9 -8.58 13.96 -9.11
N ALA A 10 -9.46 14.11 -8.12
CA ALA A 10 -9.43 13.26 -6.93
C ALA A 10 -9.66 11.79 -7.24
N TYR A 11 -10.58 11.48 -8.16
CA TYR A 11 -10.83 10.11 -8.59
C TYR A 11 -9.67 9.54 -9.42
N LEU A 12 -9.06 10.33 -10.30
CA LEU A 12 -7.85 9.90 -11.02
C LEU A 12 -6.71 9.56 -10.05
N LEU A 13 -6.44 10.42 -9.07
CA LEU A 13 -5.41 10.17 -8.05
C LEU A 13 -5.78 8.98 -7.15
N TRP A 14 -7.06 8.76 -6.88
CA TRP A 14 -7.55 7.59 -6.17
C TRP A 14 -7.28 6.30 -6.95
N VAL A 15 -7.58 6.26 -8.25
CA VAL A 15 -7.27 5.10 -9.11
C VAL A 15 -5.77 4.80 -9.13
N VAL A 16 -4.93 5.85 -9.25
CA VAL A 16 -3.47 5.69 -9.17
C VAL A 16 -3.06 5.11 -7.81
N SER A 17 -3.63 5.63 -6.72
CA SER A 17 -3.33 5.15 -5.36
C SER A 17 -3.84 3.73 -5.14
N PHE A 18 -4.94 3.33 -5.79
CA PHE A 18 -5.46 1.97 -5.78
C PHE A 18 -4.47 1.01 -6.46
N ALA A 19 -3.99 1.36 -7.65
CA ALA A 19 -2.98 0.57 -8.36
C ALA A 19 -1.69 0.43 -7.53
N LEU A 20 -1.23 1.53 -6.91
CA LEU A 20 -0.09 1.51 -5.98
C LEU A 20 -0.38 0.68 -4.72
N THR A 21 -1.62 0.66 -4.24
CA THR A 21 -2.02 -0.21 -3.12
C THR A 21 -1.88 -1.67 -3.51
N LEU A 22 -2.35 -2.07 -4.70
CA LEU A 22 -2.16 -3.44 -5.19
C LEU A 22 -0.69 -3.83 -5.28
N ALA A 23 0.16 -2.95 -5.82
CA ALA A 23 1.60 -3.18 -5.89
C ALA A 23 2.22 -3.31 -4.48
N THR A 24 1.81 -2.47 -3.53
CA THR A 24 2.29 -2.52 -2.14
C THR A 24 1.77 -3.74 -1.37
N LEU A 25 0.64 -4.34 -1.74
CA LEU A 25 0.19 -5.61 -1.15
C LEU A 25 1.12 -6.76 -1.51
N ILE A 26 1.51 -6.84 -2.78
CA ILE A 26 2.45 -7.85 -3.28
C ILE A 26 3.82 -7.66 -2.63
N ALA A 27 4.33 -6.42 -2.63
CA ALA A 27 5.60 -6.06 -2.00
C ALA A 27 5.58 -6.26 -0.47
N GLY A 28 4.46 -5.92 0.18
CA GLY A 28 4.27 -6.10 1.62
C GLY A 28 4.35 -7.58 2.04
N ARG A 29 3.79 -8.49 1.23
CA ARG A 29 3.93 -9.93 1.45
C ARG A 29 5.39 -10.36 1.39
N THR A 30 6.13 -9.91 0.38
CA THR A 30 7.57 -10.21 0.24
C THR A 30 8.36 -9.71 1.45
N LEU A 31 8.03 -8.53 1.97
CA LEU A 31 8.64 -8.00 3.20
C LEU A 31 8.33 -8.88 4.42
N VAL A 32 7.05 -9.24 4.64
CA VAL A 32 6.67 -10.06 5.79
C VAL A 32 7.34 -11.43 5.74
N MET A 33 7.36 -12.07 4.57
CA MET A 33 8.01 -13.37 4.38
C MET A 33 9.52 -13.29 4.52
N GLY A 34 10.13 -12.24 3.97
CA GLY A 34 11.56 -11.98 4.11
C GLY A 34 11.98 -11.80 5.56
N VAL A 35 11.21 -11.04 6.34
CA VAL A 35 11.44 -10.86 7.78
C VAL A 35 11.18 -12.17 8.53
N ALA A 36 10.09 -12.88 8.25
CA ALA A 36 9.76 -14.13 8.92
C ALA A 36 10.83 -15.21 8.70
N GLY A 37 11.40 -15.29 7.50
CA GLY A 37 12.50 -16.20 7.16
C GLY A 37 13.84 -15.88 7.82
N LEU A 38 13.98 -14.72 8.48
CA LEU A 38 15.15 -14.43 9.32
C LEU A 38 15.03 -15.01 10.73
N PHE A 39 13.80 -15.26 11.21
CA PHE A 39 13.56 -15.70 12.59
C PHE A 39 13.16 -17.17 12.72
N SER A 40 12.68 -17.80 11.65
CA SER A 40 12.15 -19.16 11.72
C SER A 40 12.42 -19.94 10.43
N ASP A 41 13.10 -21.08 10.56
CA ASP A 41 13.31 -22.05 9.45
C ASP A 41 12.20 -23.11 9.38
N ASP A 42 11.25 -23.07 10.32
CA ASP A 42 10.13 -24.01 10.38
C ASP A 42 9.10 -23.72 9.28
N TYR A 43 8.99 -24.64 8.33
CA TYR A 43 8.09 -24.57 7.18
C TYR A 43 6.62 -24.32 7.59
N TRP A 44 6.14 -24.97 8.66
CA TRP A 44 4.74 -24.84 9.07
C TRP A 44 4.42 -23.44 9.58
N ARG A 45 5.37 -22.82 10.30
CA ARG A 45 5.23 -21.45 10.79
C ARG A 45 5.27 -20.45 9.64
N LEU A 46 6.19 -20.62 8.69
CA LEU A 46 6.28 -19.76 7.50
C LEU A 46 5.02 -19.83 6.64
N ALA A 47 4.48 -21.03 6.42
CA ALA A 47 3.24 -21.22 5.66
C ALA A 47 2.02 -20.57 6.35
N PHE A 48 1.96 -20.63 7.69
CA PHE A 48 0.91 -19.95 8.46
C PHE A 48 1.04 -18.42 8.35
N VAL A 49 2.26 -17.90 8.53
CA VAL A 49 2.54 -16.45 8.42
C VAL A 49 2.21 -15.93 7.04
N ASP A 50 2.53 -16.66 5.97
CA ASP A 50 2.22 -16.24 4.60
C ASP A 50 0.72 -16.05 4.37
N ARG A 51 -0.09 -17.05 4.78
CA ARG A 51 -1.55 -17.00 4.62
C ARG A 51 -2.16 -15.90 5.48
N ALA A 52 -1.69 -15.75 6.71
CA ALA A 52 -2.13 -14.67 7.60
C ALA A 52 -1.76 -13.29 7.04
N ALA A 53 -0.55 -13.14 6.49
CA ALA A 53 -0.08 -11.90 5.89
C ALA A 53 -0.94 -11.50 4.69
N ILE A 54 -1.25 -12.44 3.79
CA ILE A 54 -2.13 -12.17 2.64
C ILE A 54 -3.47 -11.64 3.10
N LEU A 55 -4.14 -12.32 4.05
CA LEU A 55 -5.45 -11.91 4.55
C LEU A 55 -5.40 -10.52 5.21
N LEU A 56 -4.43 -10.30 6.10
CA LEU A 56 -4.30 -9.03 6.83
C LEU A 56 -3.95 -7.88 5.90
N LEU A 57 -3.01 -8.09 4.97
CA LEU A 57 -2.63 -7.08 3.99
C LEU A 57 -3.81 -6.76 3.07
N SER A 58 -4.52 -7.76 2.53
CA SER A 58 -5.69 -7.51 1.66
C SER A 58 -6.79 -6.71 2.37
N VAL A 59 -7.09 -7.03 3.63
CA VAL A 59 -8.08 -6.26 4.42
C VAL A 59 -7.59 -4.84 4.66
N ALA A 60 -6.32 -4.68 5.07
CA ALA A 60 -5.73 -3.35 5.28
C ALA A 60 -5.70 -2.51 3.99
N GLY A 61 -5.37 -3.13 2.86
CA GLY A 61 -5.38 -2.50 1.53
C GLY A 61 -6.77 -2.05 1.11
N LEU A 62 -7.80 -2.88 1.33
CA LEU A 62 -9.18 -2.52 1.06
C LEU A 62 -9.62 -1.31 1.90
N ILE A 63 -9.35 -1.35 3.21
CA ILE A 63 -9.65 -0.24 4.13
C ILE A 63 -8.93 1.03 3.68
N LEU A 64 -7.65 0.94 3.31
CA LEU A 64 -6.87 2.07 2.83
C LEU A 64 -7.50 2.67 1.57
N VAL A 65 -7.87 1.86 0.58
CA VAL A 65 -8.48 2.33 -0.67
C VAL A 65 -9.78 3.08 -0.41
N LEU A 66 -10.67 2.52 0.42
CA LEU A 66 -11.93 3.16 0.79
C LEU A 66 -11.68 4.48 1.55
N PHE A 67 -10.71 4.47 2.45
CA PHE A 67 -10.31 5.67 3.18
C PHE A 67 -9.74 6.75 2.26
N LEU A 68 -8.91 6.37 1.27
CA LEU A 68 -8.28 7.29 0.33
C LEU A 68 -9.29 8.03 -0.54
N GLU A 69 -10.39 7.38 -0.93
CA GLU A 69 -11.47 8.04 -1.68
C GLU A 69 -12.01 9.22 -0.87
N HIS A 70 -12.42 8.96 0.37
CA HIS A 70 -12.92 9.98 1.27
C HIS A 70 -11.87 11.05 1.57
N TYR A 71 -10.63 10.63 1.78
CA TYR A 71 -9.50 11.49 2.11
C TYR A 71 -9.14 12.46 0.97
N TYR A 72 -9.17 12.01 -0.28
CA TYR A 72 -8.92 12.87 -1.45
C TYR A 72 -10.09 13.79 -1.76
N ARG A 73 -11.34 13.31 -1.61
CA ARG A 73 -12.52 14.18 -1.75
C ARG A 73 -12.49 15.36 -0.77
N ARG A 74 -12.22 15.11 0.51
CA ARG A 74 -12.00 16.19 1.50
C ARG A 74 -10.77 17.05 1.18
N GLY A 75 -9.76 16.49 0.52
CA GLY A 75 -8.58 17.21 0.06
C GLY A 75 -8.90 18.27 -0.99
N VAL A 76 -9.84 17.98 -1.89
CA VAL A 76 -10.34 18.94 -2.88
C VAL A 76 -11.05 20.10 -2.22
N GLU A 77 -11.96 19.82 -1.28
CA GLU A 77 -12.73 20.84 -0.54
C GLU A 77 -11.80 21.81 0.20
N GLN A 78 -10.70 21.30 0.76
CA GLN A 78 -9.72 22.09 1.50
C GLN A 78 -8.60 22.69 0.62
N ARG A 79 -8.63 22.48 -0.71
CA ARG A 79 -7.54 22.85 -1.65
C ARG A 79 -6.16 22.30 -1.27
N ARG A 80 -6.13 21.17 -0.56
CA ARG A 80 -4.92 20.47 -0.09
C ARG A 80 -4.80 19.06 -0.70
N LEU A 81 -5.27 18.86 -1.93
CA LEU A 81 -5.21 17.56 -2.61
C LEU A 81 -3.77 17.09 -2.82
N TRP A 82 -2.90 17.95 -3.36
CA TRP A 82 -1.51 17.59 -3.70
C TRP A 82 -0.68 17.14 -2.49
N PRO A 83 -0.66 17.87 -1.35
CA PRO A 83 0.07 17.41 -0.17
C PRO A 83 -0.46 16.09 0.38
N ARG A 84 -1.77 15.86 0.28
CA ARG A 84 -2.41 14.62 0.73
C ARG A 84 -2.01 13.43 -0.13
N PHE A 85 -2.07 13.58 -1.45
CA PHE A 85 -1.63 12.57 -2.39
C PHE A 85 -0.13 12.27 -2.20
N ALA A 86 0.72 13.30 -2.14
CA ALA A 86 2.16 13.12 -1.97
C ALA A 86 2.52 12.29 -0.72
N ARG A 87 1.86 12.53 0.43
CA ARG A 87 2.10 11.74 1.65
C ARG A 87 1.77 10.27 1.47
N VAL A 88 0.65 9.96 0.81
CA VAL A 88 0.22 8.57 0.56
C VAL A 88 1.19 7.90 -0.42
N THR A 89 1.53 8.59 -1.51
CA THR A 89 2.46 8.08 -2.51
C THR A 89 3.85 7.85 -1.93
N ILE A 90 4.36 8.76 -1.09
CA ILE A 90 5.67 8.58 -0.40
C ILE A 90 5.64 7.31 0.46
N LEU A 91 4.56 7.08 1.22
CA LEU A 91 4.45 5.88 2.05
C LEU A 91 4.40 4.61 1.18
N GLN A 92 3.60 4.62 0.12
CA GLN A 92 3.50 3.47 -0.79
C GLN A 92 4.84 3.18 -1.48
N VAL A 93 5.51 4.21 -1.99
CA VAL A 93 6.83 4.10 -2.63
C VAL A 93 7.88 3.63 -1.63
N ALA A 94 7.86 4.11 -0.38
CA ALA A 94 8.79 3.66 0.66
C ALA A 94 8.65 2.15 0.93
N ILE A 95 7.41 1.63 0.99
CA ILE A 95 7.16 0.19 1.13
C ILE A 95 7.69 -0.59 -0.08
N LEU A 96 7.43 -0.09 -1.30
CA LEU A 96 7.94 -0.71 -2.53
C LEU A 96 9.48 -0.76 -2.55
N LEU A 97 10.13 0.34 -2.19
CA LEU A 97 11.59 0.43 -2.13
C LEU A 97 12.17 -0.49 -1.05
N ALA A 98 11.56 -0.53 0.13
CA ALA A 98 11.98 -1.44 1.21
C ALA A 98 11.87 -2.90 0.76
N SER A 99 10.77 -3.26 0.09
CA SER A 99 10.59 -4.61 -0.45
C SER A 99 11.61 -4.93 -1.54
N GLY A 100 11.87 -3.98 -2.45
CA GLY A 100 12.88 -4.16 -3.51
C GLY A 100 14.28 -4.31 -2.95
N LEU A 101 14.63 -3.51 -1.92
CA LEU A 101 15.90 -3.61 -1.22
C LEU A 101 16.04 -4.97 -0.53
N LEU A 102 14.99 -5.45 0.13
CA LEU A 102 15.02 -6.77 0.79
C LEU A 102 15.19 -7.90 -0.24
N ALA A 103 14.52 -7.80 -1.40
CA ALA A 103 14.71 -8.75 -2.49
C ALA A 103 16.15 -8.72 -3.07
N LEU A 104 16.76 -7.54 -3.15
CA LEU A 104 18.17 -7.38 -3.58
C LEU A 104 19.18 -7.92 -2.55
N LEU A 105 18.87 -7.83 -1.26
CA LEU A 105 19.73 -8.30 -0.16
C LEU A 105 19.56 -9.79 0.14
N ALA A 106 18.44 -10.40 -0.26
CA ALA A 106 18.21 -11.83 -0.19
C ALA A 106 18.22 -12.51 -1.59
N PRO A 107 19.24 -12.32 -2.44
CA PRO A 107 19.29 -12.97 -3.74
C PRO A 107 19.72 -14.43 -3.53
N GLY A 108 18.76 -15.34 -3.42
CA GLY A 108 19.02 -16.79 -3.52
C GLY A 108 18.85 -17.61 -2.24
N ARG A 109 17.71 -17.47 -1.55
CA ARG A 109 17.16 -18.59 -0.77
C ARG A 109 15.99 -19.21 -1.52
#